data_AF-A0A453QVL6-F1
#
_entry.id   AF-A0A453QVL6-F1
#
_cell.length_a   1.000
_cell.length_b   1.000
_cell.length_c   1.000
_cell.angle_alpha   90.00
_cell.angle_beta   90.00
_cell.angle_gamma   90.00
#
_symmetry.space_group_name_H-M   'P 1'
#
loop_
_entity.id
_entity.type
_entity.pdbx_description
1 polymer ?
#
loop_
_entity_poly.entity_id
_entity_poly.type
_entity_poly.pdbx_seq_one_letter_code
_entity_poly.pdbx_strand_id
1 'polypeptide(L)'
;MRFHHLRLRFAEMESTLLEMLSEDCKPDVWTMNSTLRAFGSSGQIETMESCYEKFQASGISPNIKTYNILLDSYGKAKMYEKMGAVMEYMQKYYYSWTIVTYNVVIDAFGRAGDLEQMEYIFRLMKSDRIKPNCVTLCSLIRAYGRADQVKKIETVLRVVENSDITLDIVFFNCLVDAYGRVGRLAEMWDVLNMMKEEQIRPDKVTCTTMIKWFLVKGIDDHRVQYLRDLKDGRSTDNK
;
A
#
# COMPACT_ATOMS: atom_id res chain seq x y z
N MET A 1 -25.45 10.76 5.50
CA MET A 1 -25.64 9.67 6.48
C MET A 1 -24.34 8.93 6.86
N ARG A 2 -23.49 8.47 5.92
CA ARG A 2 -22.23 7.74 6.26
C ARG A 2 -21.24 8.50 7.18
N PHE A 3 -21.05 9.80 6.97
CA PHE A 3 -20.14 10.61 7.81
C PHE A 3 -20.61 10.76 9.26
N HIS A 4 -21.92 10.92 9.47
CA HIS A 4 -22.49 11.01 10.83
C HIS A 4 -22.35 9.66 11.56
N HIS A 5 -22.60 8.56 10.86
CA HIS A 5 -22.42 7.21 11.40
C HIS A 5 -20.96 6.89 11.75
N LEU A 6 -19.99 7.32 10.94
CA LEU A 6 -18.56 7.13 11.24
C LEU A 6 -18.16 7.93 12.48
N ARG A 7 -18.61 9.18 12.59
CA ARG A 7 -18.33 10.03 13.74
C ARG A 7 -18.89 9.45 15.04
N LEU A 8 -20.10 8.87 15.00
CA LEU A 8 -20.70 8.16 16.12
C LEU A 8 -19.87 6.94 16.54
N ARG A 9 -19.39 6.13 15.59
CA ARG A 9 -18.53 4.97 15.90
C ARG A 9 -17.18 5.35 16.50
N PHE A 10 -16.59 6.48 16.09
CA PHE A 10 -15.35 6.97 16.69
C PHE A 10 -15.57 7.52 18.11
N ALA A 11 -16.69 8.22 18.34
CA ALA A 11 -17.08 8.66 19.67
C ALA A 11 -17.39 7.48 20.60
N GLU A 12 -18.07 6.44 20.10
CA GLU A 12 -18.30 5.19 20.82
C GLU A 12 -16.96 4.50 21.13
N MET A 13 -16.04 4.40 20.17
CA MET A 13 -14.71 3.81 20.39
C MET A 13 -13.90 4.58 21.44
N GLU A 14 -13.96 5.91 21.43
CA GLU A 14 -13.31 6.75 22.44
C GLU A 14 -13.97 6.60 23.81
N SER A 15 -15.31 6.58 23.88
CA SER A 15 -16.06 6.33 25.13
C SER A 15 -15.73 4.97 25.72
N THR A 16 -15.79 3.91 24.91
CA THR A 16 -15.45 2.54 25.35
C THR A 16 -13.99 2.45 25.81
N LEU A 17 -13.06 3.17 25.16
CA LEU A 17 -11.68 3.24 25.62
C LEU A 17 -11.57 3.92 26.99
N LEU A 18 -12.26 5.05 27.19
CA LEU A 18 -12.27 5.74 28.48
C LEU A 18 -12.91 4.88 29.57
N GLU A 19 -14.00 4.17 29.25
CA GLU A 19 -14.65 3.21 30.14
C GLU A 19 -13.69 2.07 30.52
N MET A 20 -13.00 1.44 29.55
CA MET A 20 -11.98 0.41 29.81
C MET A 20 -10.80 0.91 30.64
N LEU A 21 -10.44 2.20 30.53
CA LEU A 21 -9.41 2.80 31.36
C LEU A 21 -9.91 3.11 32.78
N SER A 22 -11.23 3.18 32.99
CA SER A 22 -11.87 3.56 34.27
C SER A 22 -12.40 2.38 35.08
N GLU A 23 -12.95 1.37 34.42
CA GLU A 23 -13.34 0.08 35.01
C GLU A 23 -12.14 -0.86 34.90
N ASP A 24 -11.97 -1.83 35.80
CA ASP A 24 -10.77 -2.68 35.97
C ASP A 24 -10.45 -3.64 34.78
N CYS A 25 -10.90 -3.30 33.57
CA CYS A 25 -10.73 -3.99 32.30
C CYS A 25 -9.49 -3.45 31.56
N LYS A 26 -8.31 -3.94 31.95
CA LYS A 26 -7.02 -3.40 31.48
C LYS A 26 -6.86 -3.54 29.95
N PRO A 27 -6.80 -2.43 29.19
CA PRO A 27 -6.48 -2.51 27.77
C PRO A 27 -5.11 -3.14 27.56
N ASP A 28 -4.93 -3.80 26.42
CA ASP A 28 -3.68 -4.43 26.04
C ASP A 28 -3.12 -3.83 24.74
N VAL A 29 -2.01 -4.40 24.27
CA VAL A 29 -1.36 -3.97 23.03
C VAL A 29 -2.25 -4.21 21.80
N TRP A 30 -3.19 -5.15 21.86
CA TRP A 30 -4.14 -5.38 20.78
C TRP A 30 -5.17 -4.25 20.71
N THR A 31 -5.75 -3.86 21.85
CA THR A 31 -6.66 -2.70 21.95
C THR A 31 -5.97 -1.44 21.45
N MET A 32 -4.73 -1.19 21.88
CA MET A 32 -3.92 -0.07 21.37
C MET A 32 -3.77 -0.11 19.84
N ASN A 33 -3.32 -1.24 19.28
CA ASN A 33 -3.10 -1.35 17.84
C ASN A 33 -4.40 -1.20 17.03
N SER A 34 -5.51 -1.71 17.53
CA SER A 34 -6.83 -1.60 16.88
C SER A 34 -7.31 -0.15 16.87
N THR A 35 -7.25 0.53 18.02
CA THR A 35 -7.65 1.94 18.17
C THR A 35 -6.80 2.86 17.31
N LEU A 36 -5.46 2.73 17.37
CA LEU A 36 -4.55 3.55 16.57
C LEU A 36 -4.76 3.34 15.07
N ARG A 37 -4.98 2.10 14.63
CA ARG A 37 -5.26 1.81 13.22
C ARG A 37 -6.56 2.45 12.75
N ALA A 38 -7.60 2.45 13.59
CA ALA A 38 -8.90 3.03 13.26
C ALA A 38 -8.82 4.55 13.06
N PHE A 39 -8.21 5.27 14.00
CA PHE A 39 -8.03 6.72 13.91
C PHE A 39 -7.03 7.10 12.80
N GLY A 40 -5.88 6.42 12.75
CA GLY A 40 -4.83 6.69 11.77
C GLY A 40 -5.26 6.46 10.32
N SER A 41 -5.99 5.37 10.04
CA SER A 41 -6.54 5.11 8.69
C SER A 41 -7.62 6.10 8.26
N SER A 42 -8.22 6.81 9.23
CA SER A 42 -9.24 7.83 9.00
C SER A 42 -8.67 9.24 8.92
N GLY A 43 -7.35 9.40 9.06
CA GLY A 43 -6.67 10.69 9.05
C GLY A 43 -6.85 11.53 10.32
N GLN A 44 -7.45 10.97 11.37
CA GLN A 44 -7.58 11.63 12.68
C GLN A 44 -6.29 11.48 13.48
N ILE A 45 -5.23 12.15 13.00
CA ILE A 45 -3.87 11.95 13.51
C ILE A 45 -3.73 12.47 14.93
N GLU A 46 -4.32 13.62 15.27
CA GLU A 46 -4.23 14.17 16.64
C GLU A 46 -4.89 13.23 17.66
N THR A 47 -6.06 12.66 17.33
CA THR A 47 -6.74 11.69 18.19
C THR A 47 -5.94 10.40 18.33
N MET A 48 -5.34 9.92 17.23
CA MET A 48 -4.44 8.75 17.27
C MET A 48 -3.25 9.00 18.21
N GLU A 49 -2.61 10.17 18.14
CA GLU A 49 -1.50 10.55 19.02
C GLU A 49 -1.93 10.64 20.48
N SER A 50 -3.07 11.30 20.76
CA SER A 50 -3.64 11.38 22.10
C SER A 50 -3.94 9.99 22.70
N CYS A 51 -4.51 9.08 21.90
CA CYS A 51 -4.72 7.69 22.32
C CYS A 51 -3.39 6.96 22.59
N TYR A 52 -2.38 7.15 21.73
CA TYR A 52 -1.07 6.53 21.92
C TYR A 52 -0.43 6.94 23.25
N GLU A 53 -0.44 8.23 23.57
CA GLU A 53 0.05 8.77 24.84
C GLU A 53 -0.70 8.19 26.04
N LYS A 54 -2.04 8.11 25.97
CA LYS A 54 -2.86 7.51 27.03
C LYS A 54 -2.51 6.03 27.25
N PHE A 55 -2.38 5.23 26.19
CA PHE A 55 -1.99 3.82 26.33
C PHE A 55 -0.60 3.67 26.96
N GLN A 56 0.36 4.51 26.59
CA GLN A 56 1.70 4.49 27.21
C GLN A 56 1.65 4.89 28.69
N ALA A 57 0.87 5.93 29.05
CA ALA A 57 0.68 6.34 30.44
C ALA A 57 0.03 5.24 31.30
N SER A 58 -0.81 4.40 30.69
CA SER A 58 -1.39 3.20 31.32
C SER A 58 -0.43 1.99 31.37
N GLY A 59 0.84 2.16 30.97
CA GLY A 59 1.88 1.13 31.05
C GLY A 59 1.88 0.14 29.88
N ILE A 60 1.10 0.37 28.83
CA ILE A 60 1.04 -0.53 27.67
C ILE A 60 2.21 -0.20 26.74
N SER A 61 3.09 -1.18 26.57
CA SER A 61 4.31 -1.01 25.78
C SER A 61 4.05 -1.21 24.27
N PRO A 62 4.41 -0.24 23.41
CA PRO A 62 4.35 -0.39 21.96
C PRO A 62 5.23 -1.52 21.43
N ASN A 63 4.76 -2.18 20.37
CA ASN A 63 5.54 -3.19 19.66
C ASN A 63 5.72 -2.81 18.17
N ILE A 64 6.39 -3.68 17.41
CA ILE A 64 6.66 -3.47 15.99
C ILE A 64 5.40 -3.18 15.16
N LYS A 65 4.25 -3.79 15.53
CA LYS A 65 2.97 -3.54 14.84
C LYS A 65 2.45 -2.14 15.14
N THR A 66 2.62 -1.65 16.38
CA THR A 66 2.27 -0.29 16.78
C THR A 66 3.02 0.73 15.94
N TYR A 67 4.34 0.60 15.82
CA TYR A 67 5.13 1.52 15.00
C TYR A 67 4.80 1.42 13.52
N ASN A 68 4.54 0.22 12.98
CA ASN A 68 4.09 0.08 11.59
C ASN A 68 2.76 0.82 11.34
N ILE A 69 1.84 0.87 12.33
CA ILE A 69 0.60 1.65 12.24
C ILE A 69 0.90 3.15 12.22
N LEU A 70 1.78 3.63 13.11
CA LEU A 70 2.18 5.04 13.15
C LEU A 70 2.84 5.46 11.84
N LEU A 71 3.82 4.67 11.34
CA LEU A 71 4.50 4.92 10.06
C LEU A 71 3.52 4.98 8.88
N ASP A 72 2.58 4.03 8.79
CA ASP A 72 1.58 4.02 7.71
C ASP A 72 0.63 5.22 7.81
N SER A 73 0.20 5.57 9.02
CA SER A 73 -0.72 6.69 9.28
C SER A 73 -0.07 8.03 8.95
N TYR A 74 1.14 8.30 9.46
CA TYR A 74 1.89 9.51 9.12
C TYR A 74 2.24 9.57 7.63
N GLY A 75 2.65 8.45 7.03
CA GLY A 75 2.96 8.37 5.61
C GLY A 75 1.75 8.63 4.71
N LYS A 76 0.54 8.24 5.11
CA LYS A 76 -0.73 8.55 4.40
C LYS A 76 -1.15 10.00 4.61
N ALA A 77 -0.94 10.54 5.81
CA ALA A 77 -1.20 11.94 6.14
C ALA A 77 -0.12 12.91 5.60
N LYS A 78 0.90 12.40 4.91
CA LYS A 78 2.05 13.17 4.40
C LYS A 78 2.85 13.91 5.49
N MET A 79 2.81 13.41 6.73
CA MET A 79 3.56 13.94 7.87
C MET A 79 4.94 13.27 7.95
N TYR A 80 5.78 13.52 6.95
CA TYR A 80 7.05 12.79 6.78
C TYR A 80 8.08 13.06 7.88
N GLU A 81 8.06 14.24 8.52
CA GLU A 81 8.91 14.53 9.67
C GLU A 81 8.58 13.62 10.86
N LYS A 82 7.28 13.47 11.19
CA LYS A 82 6.83 12.56 12.25
C LYS A 82 7.14 11.10 11.91
N MET A 83 7.00 10.71 10.65
CA MET A 83 7.39 9.38 10.17
C MET A 83 8.90 9.14 10.36
N GLY A 84 9.74 10.13 10.03
CA GLY A 84 11.19 10.09 10.24
C GLY A 84 11.54 9.92 11.72
N ALA A 85 10.90 10.68 12.61
CA ALA A 85 11.11 10.55 14.05
C ALA A 85 10.77 9.14 14.58
N VAL A 86 9.72 8.50 14.05
CA VAL A 86 9.39 7.11 14.41
C VAL A 86 10.47 6.15 13.91
N MET A 87 10.98 6.33 12.68
CA MET A 87 12.07 5.51 12.14
C MET A 87 13.35 5.64 12.98
N GLU A 88 13.74 6.87 13.32
CA GLU A 88 14.90 7.16 14.18
C GLU A 88 14.74 6.54 15.57
N TYR A 89 13.55 6.64 16.17
CA TYR A 89 13.24 5.99 17.44
C TYR A 89 13.42 4.46 17.31
N MET A 90 12.82 3.84 16.30
CA MET A 90 12.94 2.40 16.08
C MET A 90 14.41 1.97 15.92
N GLN A 91 15.22 2.76 15.22
CA GLN A 91 16.65 2.50 15.06
C GLN A 91 17.42 2.67 16.38
N LYS A 92 17.20 3.77 17.11
CA LYS A 92 17.85 4.07 18.40
C LYS A 92 17.63 2.98 19.44
N TYR A 93 16.43 2.38 19.44
CA TYR A 93 16.06 1.31 20.37
C TYR A 93 16.15 -0.09 19.75
N TYR A 94 16.88 -0.23 18.63
CA TYR A 94 17.23 -1.51 18.01
C TYR A 94 16.03 -2.41 17.65
N TYR A 95 14.90 -1.83 17.26
CA TYR A 95 13.78 -2.60 16.74
C TYR A 95 14.14 -3.21 15.39
N SER A 96 14.10 -4.54 15.29
CA SER A 96 14.34 -5.23 14.02
C SER A 96 13.18 -4.97 13.05
N TRP A 97 13.50 -4.36 11.92
CA TRP A 97 12.51 -4.13 10.87
C TRP A 97 12.05 -5.45 10.26
N THR A 98 10.76 -5.54 10.02
CA THR A 98 10.15 -6.69 9.34
C THR A 98 9.84 -6.35 7.89
N ILE A 99 9.51 -7.34 7.07
CA ILE A 99 9.00 -7.11 5.70
C ILE A 99 7.83 -6.12 5.68
N VAL A 100 6.97 -6.14 6.72
CA VAL A 100 5.85 -5.20 6.84
C VAL A 100 6.35 -3.78 7.08
N THR A 101 7.34 -3.60 7.95
CA THR A 101 7.95 -2.29 8.22
C THR A 101 8.58 -1.69 6.96
N TYR A 102 9.39 -2.49 6.27
CA TYR A 102 9.99 -2.08 4.99
C TYR A 102 8.94 -1.69 3.95
N ASN A 103 7.89 -2.51 3.79
CA ASN A 103 6.81 -2.21 2.84
C ASN A 103 6.08 -0.91 3.16
N VAL A 104 5.79 -0.65 4.44
CA VAL A 104 5.14 0.60 4.86
C VAL A 104 6.01 1.82 4.53
N VAL A 105 7.30 1.76 4.86
CA VAL A 105 8.24 2.87 4.63
C VAL A 105 8.48 3.11 3.13
N ILE A 106 8.68 2.03 2.35
CA ILE A 106 8.84 2.11 0.88
C ILE A 106 7.59 2.72 0.23
N ASP A 107 6.40 2.25 0.59
CA ASP A 107 5.16 2.81 0.03
C ASP A 107 4.95 4.27 0.43
N ALA A 108 5.30 4.65 1.66
CA ALA A 108 5.20 6.03 2.13
C ALA A 108 6.11 6.99 1.35
N PHE A 109 7.41 6.69 1.20
CA PHE A 109 8.32 7.49 0.38
C PHE A 109 7.93 7.47 -1.10
N GLY A 110 7.50 6.32 -1.62
CA GLY A 110 6.99 6.21 -2.99
C GLY A 110 5.76 7.08 -3.25
N ARG A 111 4.86 7.25 -2.26
CA ARG A 111 3.73 8.19 -2.33
C ARG A 111 4.16 9.65 -2.18
N ALA A 112 5.22 9.92 -1.42
CA ALA A 112 5.83 11.24 -1.29
C ALA A 112 6.49 11.72 -2.59
N GLY A 113 6.86 10.79 -3.47
CA GLY A 113 7.68 11.07 -4.65
C GLY A 113 9.17 11.13 -4.35
N ASP A 114 9.57 10.87 -3.10
CA ASP A 114 10.97 10.76 -2.69
C ASP A 114 11.52 9.38 -3.10
N LEU A 115 11.84 9.27 -4.39
CA LEU A 115 12.36 8.03 -4.96
C LEU A 115 13.74 7.66 -4.41
N GLU A 116 14.54 8.65 -4.01
CA GLU A 116 15.88 8.43 -3.48
C GLU A 116 15.81 7.68 -2.14
N GLN A 117 14.99 8.17 -1.20
CA GLN A 117 14.78 7.49 0.07
C GLN A 117 14.09 6.14 -0.13
N MET A 118 13.08 6.06 -1.01
CA MET A 118 12.44 4.78 -1.33
C MET A 118 13.45 3.72 -1.81
N GLU A 119 14.35 4.10 -2.73
CA GLU A 119 15.39 3.22 -3.28
C GLU A 119 16.47 2.88 -2.25
N TYR A 120 16.82 3.82 -1.38
CA TYR A 120 17.70 3.56 -0.26
C TYR A 120 17.11 2.49 0.67
N ILE A 121 15.85 2.64 1.08
CA ILE A 121 15.17 1.67 1.96
C ILE A 121 15.02 0.31 1.27
N PHE A 122 14.74 0.27 -0.03
CA PHE A 122 14.71 -1.00 -0.79
C PHE A 122 16.08 -1.69 -0.85
N ARG A 123 17.19 -0.93 -0.96
CA ARG A 123 18.55 -1.50 -0.89
C ARG A 123 18.86 -2.00 0.52
N LEU A 124 18.47 -1.26 1.55
CA LEU A 124 18.65 -1.65 2.95
C LEU A 124 17.91 -2.95 3.29
N MET A 125 16.68 -3.10 2.79
CA MET A 125 15.90 -4.35 2.90
C MET A 125 16.69 -5.56 2.37
N LYS A 126 17.37 -5.39 1.24
CA LYS A 126 18.20 -6.46 0.64
C LYS A 126 19.48 -6.72 1.43
N SER A 127 20.15 -5.69 1.95
CA SER A 127 21.35 -5.88 2.79
C SER A 127 21.01 -6.59 4.10
N ASP A 128 19.81 -6.36 4.63
CA ASP A 128 19.27 -7.06 5.79
C ASP A 128 18.79 -8.48 5.47
N ARG A 129 19.00 -8.94 4.23
CA ARG A 129 18.60 -10.27 3.72
C ARG A 129 17.11 -10.54 3.80
N ILE A 130 16.29 -9.49 3.80
CA ILE A 130 14.82 -9.60 3.74
C ILE A 130 14.41 -9.59 2.27
N LYS A 131 13.82 -10.70 1.81
CA LYS A 131 13.38 -10.82 0.41
C LYS A 131 12.14 -9.95 0.16
N PRO A 132 12.09 -9.18 -0.95
CA PRO A 132 10.89 -8.44 -1.33
C PRO A 132 9.74 -9.38 -1.69
N ASN A 133 8.51 -8.90 -1.52
CA ASN A 133 7.30 -9.60 -1.94
C ASN A 133 6.45 -8.71 -2.88
N CYS A 134 5.31 -9.21 -3.33
CA CYS A 134 4.41 -8.46 -4.23
C CYS A 134 4.06 -7.07 -3.69
N VAL A 135 3.85 -6.91 -2.39
CA VAL A 135 3.56 -5.59 -1.78
C VAL A 135 4.74 -4.62 -1.94
N THR A 136 5.98 -5.10 -1.74
CA THR A 136 7.18 -4.30 -1.99
C THR A 136 7.25 -3.85 -3.45
N LEU A 137 7.10 -4.79 -4.38
CA LEU A 137 7.25 -4.53 -5.81
C LEU A 137 6.13 -3.63 -6.35
N CYS A 138 4.89 -3.81 -5.90
CA CYS A 138 3.76 -2.92 -6.17
C CYS A 138 4.03 -1.48 -5.74
N SER A 139 4.67 -1.30 -4.57
CA SER A 139 5.00 0.02 -4.04
C SER A 139 6.01 0.73 -4.95
N LEU A 140 7.06 0.02 -5.38
CA LEU A 140 8.07 0.52 -6.33
C LEU A 140 7.45 0.85 -7.70
N ILE A 141 6.69 -0.07 -8.30
CA ILE A 141 6.05 0.11 -9.61
C ILE A 141 5.11 1.33 -9.59
N ARG A 142 4.28 1.46 -8.56
CA ARG A 142 3.37 2.60 -8.43
C ARG A 142 4.13 3.93 -8.28
N ALA A 143 5.24 3.94 -7.56
CA ALA A 143 6.08 5.13 -7.43
C ALA A 143 6.75 5.52 -8.76
N TYR A 144 7.40 4.56 -9.43
CA TYR A 144 8.04 4.79 -10.71
C TYR A 144 7.06 5.17 -11.82
N GLY A 145 5.87 4.56 -11.86
CA GLY A 145 4.81 4.93 -12.80
C GLY A 145 4.25 6.34 -12.57
N ARG A 146 4.22 6.84 -11.32
CA ARG A 146 3.86 8.24 -11.04
C ARG A 146 4.97 9.22 -11.42
N ALA A 147 6.23 8.81 -11.35
CA ALA A 147 7.39 9.63 -11.64
C ALA A 147 7.90 9.51 -13.09
N ASP A 148 7.13 8.84 -13.96
CA ASP A 148 7.46 8.61 -15.38
C ASP A 148 8.80 7.87 -15.61
N GLN A 149 9.21 7.01 -14.67
CA GLN A 149 10.49 6.30 -14.69
C GLN A 149 10.38 4.89 -15.30
N VAL A 150 10.09 4.80 -16.62
CA VAL A 150 9.89 3.51 -17.29
C VAL A 150 11.05 2.54 -17.13
N LYS A 151 12.29 3.04 -17.28
CA LYS A 151 13.50 2.22 -17.12
C LYS A 151 13.55 1.58 -15.73
N LYS A 152 13.08 2.27 -14.69
CA LYS A 152 13.04 1.73 -13.32
C LYS A 152 11.94 0.68 -13.16
N ILE A 153 10.79 0.83 -13.84
CA ILE A 153 9.77 -0.24 -13.90
C ILE A 153 10.37 -1.52 -14.50
N GLU A 154 11.12 -1.42 -15.59
CA GLU A 154 11.82 -2.55 -16.21
C GLU A 154 12.85 -3.18 -15.25
N THR A 155 13.55 -2.39 -14.43
CA THR A 155 14.44 -2.97 -13.40
C THR A 155 13.69 -3.77 -12.34
N VAL A 156 12.45 -3.40 -12.01
CA VAL A 156 11.62 -4.18 -11.08
C VAL A 156 11.20 -5.51 -11.72
N LEU A 157 10.87 -5.52 -13.02
CA LEU A 157 10.56 -6.74 -13.75
C LEU A 157 11.76 -7.71 -13.81
N ARG A 158 12.97 -7.18 -14.00
CA ARG A 158 14.18 -8.02 -13.89
C ARG A 158 14.36 -8.61 -12.50
N VAL A 159 13.98 -7.91 -11.44
CA VAL A 159 14.02 -8.48 -10.09
C VAL A 159 13.05 -9.65 -9.98
N VAL A 160 11.85 -9.51 -10.55
CA VAL A 160 10.84 -10.57 -10.60
C VAL A 160 11.36 -11.80 -11.34
N GLU A 161 11.89 -11.63 -12.56
CA GLU A 161 12.45 -12.71 -13.38
C GLU A 161 13.58 -13.49 -12.68
N ASN A 162 14.36 -12.82 -11.84
CA ASN A 162 15.48 -13.43 -11.11
C ASN A 162 15.10 -13.87 -9.68
N SER A 163 13.81 -14.02 -9.38
CA SER A 163 13.31 -14.36 -8.05
C SER A 163 12.17 -15.36 -8.09
N ASP A 164 12.07 -16.20 -7.07
CA ASP A 164 10.95 -17.16 -6.92
C ASP A 164 9.68 -16.49 -6.36
N ILE A 165 9.41 -15.22 -6.68
CA ILE A 165 8.25 -14.49 -6.16
C ILE A 165 7.03 -14.87 -7.00
N THR A 166 6.05 -15.50 -6.36
CA THR A 166 4.73 -15.76 -6.97
C THR A 166 3.95 -14.46 -7.11
N LEU A 167 3.77 -13.99 -8.34
CA LEU A 167 3.04 -12.76 -8.63
C LEU A 167 1.53 -12.96 -8.44
N ASP A 168 0.88 -11.96 -7.86
CA ASP A 168 -0.57 -11.95 -7.68
C ASP A 168 -1.25 -10.97 -8.64
N ILE A 169 -2.57 -11.04 -8.72
CA ILE A 169 -3.37 -10.14 -9.56
C ILE A 169 -3.19 -8.66 -9.20
N VAL A 170 -2.83 -8.36 -7.94
CA VAL A 170 -2.60 -6.99 -7.48
C VAL A 170 -1.33 -6.42 -8.10
N PHE A 171 -0.28 -7.23 -8.24
CA PHE A 171 0.95 -6.87 -8.92
C PHE A 171 0.71 -6.52 -10.39
N PHE A 172 0.02 -7.39 -11.13
CA PHE A 172 -0.31 -7.12 -12.53
C PHE A 172 -1.19 -5.87 -12.70
N ASN A 173 -2.18 -5.68 -11.82
CA ASN A 173 -2.98 -4.45 -11.79
C ASN A 173 -2.13 -3.19 -11.56
N CYS A 174 -1.12 -3.26 -10.68
CA CYS A 174 -0.19 -2.16 -10.46
C CYS A 174 0.67 -1.87 -11.70
N LEU A 175 1.14 -2.92 -12.38
CA LEU A 175 1.95 -2.79 -13.60
C LEU A 175 1.15 -2.19 -14.76
N VAL A 176 -0.09 -2.64 -14.94
CA VAL A 176 -1.06 -2.06 -15.89
C VAL A 176 -1.28 -0.58 -15.61
N ASP A 177 -1.57 -0.20 -14.36
CA ASP A 177 -1.77 1.22 -14.01
C ASP A 177 -0.49 2.05 -14.26
N ALA A 178 0.68 1.50 -13.95
CA ALA A 178 1.95 2.17 -14.14
C ALA A 178 2.26 2.42 -15.63
N TYR A 179 2.15 1.41 -16.49
CA TYR A 179 2.37 1.59 -17.93
C TYR A 179 1.31 2.50 -18.57
N GLY A 180 0.05 2.40 -18.13
CA GLY A 180 -1.02 3.30 -18.55
C GLY A 180 -0.74 4.76 -18.23
N ARG A 181 -0.20 5.07 -17.04
CA ARG A 181 0.21 6.43 -16.64
C ARG A 181 1.27 7.01 -17.56
N VAL A 182 2.33 6.24 -17.80
CA VAL A 182 3.44 6.64 -18.67
C VAL A 182 2.98 6.73 -20.15
N GLY A 183 1.91 6.03 -20.51
CA GLY A 183 1.40 5.98 -21.88
C GLY A 183 2.04 4.91 -22.75
N ARG A 184 2.69 3.93 -22.13
CA ARG A 184 3.27 2.74 -22.76
C ARG A 184 2.19 1.67 -22.94
N LEU A 185 1.26 1.95 -23.87
CA LEU A 185 0.05 1.14 -24.05
C LEU A 185 0.30 -0.24 -24.66
N ALA A 186 1.39 -0.40 -25.42
CA ALA A 186 1.80 -1.69 -25.94
C ALA A 186 2.23 -2.60 -24.78
N GLU A 187 3.10 -2.10 -23.91
CA GLU A 187 3.58 -2.80 -22.72
C GLU A 187 2.45 -3.06 -21.74
N MET A 188 1.52 -2.10 -21.57
CA MET A 188 0.30 -2.30 -20.80
C MET A 188 -0.54 -3.47 -21.33
N TRP A 189 -0.61 -3.65 -22.65
CA TRP A 189 -1.29 -4.78 -23.28
C TRP A 189 -0.51 -6.09 -23.11
N ASP A 190 0.82 -6.04 -23.20
CA ASP A 190 1.68 -7.20 -22.95
C ASP A 190 1.50 -7.73 -21.52
N VAL A 191 1.15 -6.88 -20.55
CA VAL A 191 0.78 -7.34 -19.21
C VAL A 191 -0.40 -8.31 -19.22
N LEU A 192 -1.41 -8.13 -20.07
CA LEU A 192 -2.50 -9.11 -20.19
C LEU A 192 -2.03 -10.45 -20.74
N ASN A 193 -1.06 -10.43 -21.65
CA ASN A 193 -0.50 -11.66 -22.21
C ASN A 193 0.31 -12.39 -21.14
N MET A 194 1.15 -11.68 -20.38
CA MET A 194 1.86 -12.22 -19.22
C MET A 194 0.90 -12.86 -18.20
N MET A 195 -0.23 -12.19 -17.90
CA MET A 195 -1.25 -12.77 -17.01
C MET A 195 -1.82 -14.09 -17.55
N LYS A 196 -2.05 -14.20 -18.87
CA LYS A 196 -2.56 -15.44 -19.49
C LYS A 196 -1.52 -16.57 -19.43
N GLU A 197 -0.25 -16.25 -19.68
CA GLU A 197 0.87 -17.20 -19.60
C GLU A 197 1.03 -17.76 -18.17
N GLU A 198 0.89 -16.89 -17.17
CA GLU A 198 0.89 -17.24 -15.74
C GLU A 198 -0.44 -17.83 -15.24
N GLN A 199 -1.41 -18.06 -16.15
CA GLN A 199 -2.75 -18.60 -15.84
C GLN A 199 -3.56 -17.77 -14.83
N ILE A 200 -3.25 -16.48 -14.71
CA ILE A 200 -3.96 -15.51 -13.85
C ILE A 200 -5.02 -14.81 -14.69
N ARG A 201 -6.30 -14.97 -14.32
CA ARG A 201 -7.40 -14.32 -15.03
C ARG A 201 -7.45 -12.82 -14.70
N PRO A 202 -7.47 -11.92 -15.70
CA PRO A 202 -7.74 -10.51 -15.48
C PRO A 202 -9.08 -10.30 -14.78
N ASP A 203 -9.10 -9.40 -13.79
CA ASP A 203 -10.31 -9.06 -13.06
C ASP A 203 -10.94 -7.75 -13.57
N LYS A 204 -12.07 -7.39 -12.96
CA LYS A 204 -12.78 -6.14 -13.25
C LYS A 204 -11.88 -4.92 -13.07
N VAL A 205 -10.95 -4.95 -12.11
CA VAL A 205 -9.99 -3.86 -11.87
C VAL A 205 -9.01 -3.75 -13.04
N THR A 206 -8.47 -4.88 -13.52
CA THR A 206 -7.56 -4.95 -14.67
C THR A 206 -8.21 -4.29 -15.89
N CYS A 207 -9.38 -4.79 -16.31
CA CYS A 207 -10.07 -4.31 -17.49
C CYS A 207 -10.46 -2.83 -17.37
N THR A 208 -11.01 -2.42 -16.21
CA THR A 208 -11.44 -1.03 -16.01
C THR A 208 -10.24 -0.08 -16.03
N THR A 209 -9.09 -0.49 -15.50
CA THR A 209 -7.86 0.32 -15.52
C THR A 209 -7.32 0.49 -16.93
N MET A 210 -7.27 -0.59 -17.72
CA MET A 210 -6.82 -0.52 -19.12
C MET A 210 -7.76 0.33 -19.98
N ILE A 211 -9.08 0.12 -19.88
CA ILE A 211 -10.08 0.93 -20.59
C ILE A 211 -9.90 2.41 -20.24
N LYS A 212 -9.76 2.73 -18.95
CA LYS A 212 -9.50 4.11 -18.50
C LYS A 212 -8.30 4.70 -19.22
N TRP A 213 -7.16 4.00 -19.27
CA TRP A 213 -5.94 4.53 -19.89
C TRP A 213 -6.01 4.63 -21.42
N PHE A 214 -6.66 3.68 -22.09
CA PHE A 214 -6.92 3.78 -23.53
C PHE A 214 -7.77 5.01 -23.87
N LEU A 215 -8.87 5.23 -23.14
CA LEU A 215 -9.75 6.39 -23.34
C LEU A 215 -9.05 7.71 -23.04
N VAL A 216 -8.23 7.78 -21.97
CA VAL A 216 -7.42 8.97 -21.64
C VAL A 216 -6.42 9.30 -22.76
N LYS A 217 -5.96 8.31 -23.52
CA LYS A 217 -5.06 8.48 -24.67
C LYS A 217 -5.81 8.60 -26.01
N GLY A 218 -7.14 8.72 -25.99
CA GLY A 218 -7.97 8.92 -27.18
C GLY A 218 -8.13 7.68 -28.06
N ILE A 219 -7.85 6.48 -27.52
CA ILE A 219 -7.99 5.22 -28.24
C ILE A 219 -9.30 4.55 -27.79
N ASP A 220 -10.23 4.42 -28.73
CA ASP A 220 -11.46 3.62 -28.57
C ASP A 220 -11.56 2.67 -29.76
N ASP A 221 -10.85 1.55 -29.68
CA ASP A 221 -10.75 0.56 -30.74
C ASP A 221 -11.21 -0.84 -30.26
N HIS A 222 -10.96 -1.86 -31.08
CA HIS A 222 -11.29 -3.25 -30.78
C HIS A 222 -10.74 -3.74 -29.44
N ARG A 223 -9.62 -3.19 -28.94
CA ARG A 223 -9.04 -3.56 -27.63
C ARG A 223 -9.94 -3.11 -26.49
N VAL A 224 -10.50 -1.90 -26.59
CA VAL A 224 -11.45 -1.39 -25.59
C VAL A 224 -12.73 -2.22 -25.58
N GLN A 225 -13.22 -2.61 -26.76
CA GLN A 225 -14.38 -3.48 -26.86
C GLN A 225 -14.12 -4.86 -26.26
N TYR A 226 -13.00 -5.50 -26.59
CA TYR A 226 -12.56 -6.76 -25.99
C TYR A 226 -12.51 -6.70 -24.45
N LEU A 227 -11.97 -5.61 -23.89
CA LEU A 227 -11.88 -5.43 -22.44
C LEU A 227 -13.25 -5.24 -21.78
N ARG A 228 -14.23 -4.63 -22.48
CA ARG A 228 -15.62 -4.52 -21.99
C ARG A 228 -16.28 -5.90 -21.95
N ASP A 229 -16.08 -6.71 -22.98
CA ASP A 229 -16.63 -8.07 -23.06
C ASP A 229 -16.01 -8.98 -21.97
N LEU A 230 -14.69 -8.91 -21.80
CA LEU A 230 -13.95 -9.62 -20.74
C LEU A 230 -14.42 -9.20 -19.34
N LYS A 231 -14.68 -7.91 -19.13
CA LYS A 231 -15.20 -7.37 -17.86
C LYS A 231 -16.61 -7.85 -17.54
N ASP A 232 -17.46 -7.98 -18.55
CA ASP A 232 -18.85 -8.40 -18.40
C ASP A 232 -19.01 -9.93 -18.34
N GLY A 233 -17.91 -10.68 -18.41
CA GLY A 233 -17.92 -12.15 -18.41
C GLY A 233 -18.56 -12.74 -19.68
N ARG A 234 -18.68 -11.94 -20.75
CA ARG A 234 -19.12 -12.43 -22.05
C ARG A 234 -17.93 -13.17 -22.64
N SER A 235 -18.10 -14.46 -22.93
CA SER A 235 -17.04 -15.28 -23.52
C SER A 235 -16.53 -14.60 -24.79
N THR A 236 -15.24 -14.24 -24.82
CA THR A 236 -14.54 -13.78 -26.02
C THR A 236 -13.89 -14.95 -26.78
N ASP A 237 -14.25 -16.20 -26.47
CA ASP A 237 -13.86 -17.35 -27.29
C ASP A 237 -14.68 -17.35 -28.59
N ASN A 238 -14.32 -16.44 -29.49
CA ASN A 238 -14.50 -16.55 -30.94
C ASN A 238 -13.82 -15.36 -31.62
N LYS A 239 -12.49 -15.47 -31.83
CA LYS A 239 -11.80 -15.25 -33.12
C LYS A 239 -10.29 -15.33 -32.94
#